data_AF-A0A940DD26-F1
#
_entry.id   AF-A0A940DD26-F1
#
_cell.length_a   1.000
_cell.length_b   1.000
_cell.length_c   1.000
_cell.angle_alpha   90.00
_cell.angle_beta   90.00
_cell.angle_gamma   90.00
#
_symmetry.space_group_name_H-M   'P 1'
#
loop_
_entity.id
_entity.type
_entity.pdbx_description
1 polymer ?
#
loop_
_entity_poly.entity_id
_entity_poly.type
_entity_poly.pdbx_seq_one_letter_code
_entity_poly.pdbx_strand_id
1 'polypeptide(L)' 'MATPRSKTSKARSAQRRSHDALSVMPCTVCKVCGEKKRPHHVCPACGAK' A
#
# COMPACT_ATOMS: atom_id res chain seq x y z
N MET A 1 10.84 -6.27 34.36
CA MET A 1 10.18 -6.00 33.06
C MET A 1 10.59 -4.62 32.59
N ALA A 2 11.02 -4.45 31.34
CA ALA A 2 11.38 -3.13 30.82
C ALA A 2 10.12 -2.31 30.55
N THR A 3 10.00 -1.14 31.19
CA THR A 3 8.87 -0.23 31.03
C THR A 3 9.36 1.11 30.45
N PRO A 4 8.57 1.77 29.59
CA PRO A 4 8.91 3.10 29.10
C PRO A 4 8.96 4.09 30.27
N ARG A 5 10.07 4.83 30.39
CA ARG A 5 10.29 5.81 31.47
C ARG A 5 9.39 7.05 31.34
N SER A 6 9.01 7.42 30.13
CA SER A 6 8.17 8.59 29.87
C SER A 6 7.34 8.45 28.60
N LYS A 7 6.30 9.28 28.49
CA LYS A 7 5.47 9.38 27.29
C LYS A 7 6.30 9.95 26.13
N THR A 8 6.22 9.30 24.97
CA THR A 8 6.87 9.80 23.75
C THR A 8 6.19 11.11 23.31
N SER A 9 6.98 12.15 22.99
CA SER A 9 6.44 13.43 22.51
C SER A 9 5.74 13.26 21.15
N LYS A 10 4.81 14.17 20.83
CA LYS A 10 4.09 14.18 19.54
C LYS A 10 5.08 14.22 18.36
N ALA A 11 6.11 15.07 18.44
CA ALA A 11 7.16 15.17 17.43
C ALA A 11 7.94 13.87 17.24
N ARG A 12 8.39 13.22 18.34
CA ARG A 12 9.09 11.93 18.25
C ARG A 12 8.21 10.82 17.70
N SER A 13 6.92 10.83 18.03
CA SER A 13 5.98 9.85 17.47
C SER A 13 5.73 10.09 15.98
N ALA A 14 5.63 11.35 15.53
CA ALA A 14 5.45 11.68 14.12
C ALA A 14 6.69 11.33 13.30
N GLN A 15 7.88 11.66 13.81
CA GLN A 15 9.16 11.32 13.18
C GLN A 15 9.35 9.81 13.07
N ARG A 16 8.98 9.04 14.10
CA ARG A 16 9.05 7.57 14.02
C ARG A 16 8.15 7.00 12.90
N ARG A 17 7.00 7.64 12.63
CA ARG A 17 6.04 7.22 11.59
C ARG A 17 6.30 7.84 10.21
N SER A 18 7.43 8.52 10.01
CA SER A 18 7.72 9.21 8.74
C SER A 18 7.79 8.27 7.53
N HIS A 19 8.08 6.99 7.77
CA HIS A 19 8.22 5.96 6.74
C HIS A 19 7.02 5.02 6.65
N ASP A 20 5.96 5.26 7.43
CA ASP A 20 4.76 4.40 7.47
C ASP A 20 3.80 4.69 6.30
N ALA A 21 4.21 5.50 5.32
CA ALA A 21 3.38 5.85 4.18
C ALA A 21 3.16 4.63 3.27
N LEU A 22 1.88 4.36 2.93
CA LEU A 22 1.52 3.31 2.00
C LEU A 22 1.85 3.74 0.57
N SER A 23 2.47 2.85 -0.20
CA SER A 23 2.69 3.06 -1.64
C SER A 23 1.43 2.69 -2.43
N VAL A 24 1.18 3.42 -3.51
CA VAL A 24 0.08 3.12 -4.43
C VAL A 24 0.44 1.86 -5.21
N MET A 25 -0.49 0.92 -5.26
CA MET A 25 -0.33 -0.29 -6.07
C MET A 25 -0.30 0.06 -7.57
N PRO A 26 0.67 -0.44 -8.35
CA PRO A 26 0.68 -0.21 -9.79
C PRO A 26 -0.54 -0.90 -10.43
N CYS A 27 -1.27 -0.14 -11.24
CA CYS A 27 -2.42 -0.61 -12.00
C CYS A 27 -2.13 -0.44 -13.49
N THR A 28 -2.33 -1.51 -14.27
CA THR A 28 -2.21 -1.51 -15.73
C THR A 28 -3.58 -1.60 -16.36
N VAL A 29 -3.78 -1.00 -17.52
CA VAL A 29 -5.04 -1.10 -18.25
C VAL A 29 -5.10 -2.43 -18.99
N CYS A 30 -6.23 -3.13 -18.90
CA CYS A 30 -6.46 -4.33 -19.69
C CYS A 30 -6.78 -3.96 -21.15
N LYS A 31 -6.07 -4.57 -22.11
CA LYS A 31 -6.28 -4.34 -23.55
C LYS A 31 -7.64 -4.82 -24.08
N VAL A 32 -8.29 -5.74 -23.38
CA VAL A 32 -9.54 -6.38 -23.83
C VAL A 32 -10.77 -5.62 -23.36
N CYS A 33 -10.84 -5.24 -22.07
CA CYS A 33 -12.02 -4.60 -21.47
C CYS A 33 -11.79 -3.15 -21.01
N GLY A 34 -10.55 -2.63 -21.03
CA GLY A 34 -10.22 -1.30 -20.55
C GLY A 34 -10.17 -1.13 -19.02
N GLU A 35 -10.46 -2.17 -18.23
CA GLU A 35 -10.40 -2.09 -16.77
C GLU A 35 -8.97 -2.09 -16.22
N LYS A 36 -8.82 -1.50 -15.02
CA LYS A 36 -7.55 -1.50 -14.28
C LYS A 36 -7.31 -2.86 -13.65
N LYS A 37 -6.23 -3.52 -14.06
CA LYS A 37 -5.78 -4.80 -13.51
C LYS A 37 -4.41 -4.67 -12.86
N ARG A 38 -4.10 -5.60 -11.95
CA ARG A 38 -2.74 -5.75 -11.43
C ARG A 38 -1.80 -6.18 -12.57
N PRO A 39 -0.59 -5.63 -12.66
CA PRO A 39 0.41 -6.07 -13.64
C PRO A 39 0.71 -7.56 -13.44
N HIS A 40 0.96 -8.30 -14.52
CA HIS A 40 1.25 -9.75 -14.54
C HIS A 40 0.14 -10.67 -13.99
N HIS A 41 -1.04 -10.15 -13.70
CA HIS A 41 -2.22 -10.96 -13.37
C HIS A 41 -3.20 -11.03 -14.54
N VAL A 42 -3.96 -12.13 -14.57
CA VAL A 42 -5.12 -12.25 -15.46
C VAL A 42 -6.19 -11.25 -15.01
N CYS A 43 -6.81 -10.59 -15.98
CA CYS A 43 -7.91 -9.67 -15.76
C CYS A 43 -9.11 -10.43 -15.17
N PRO A 44 -9.62 -10.04 -13.98
CA PRO A 44 -10.74 -10.75 -13.34
C PRO A 44 -12.06 -10.61 -14.12
N ALA A 45 -12.28 -9.48 -14.82
CA ALA A 45 -13.48 -9.28 -15.65
C ALA A 45 -13.41 -10.01 -16.99
N CYS A 46 -12.22 -10.18 -17.55
CA CYS A 46 -12.01 -10.77 -18.87
C CYS A 46 -11.80 -12.29 -18.82
N GLY A 47 -11.40 -12.81 -17.65
CA GLY A 47 -11.26 -14.24 -17.36
C GLY A 47 -10.78 -15.11 -18.52
N ALA A 48 -9.48 -15.10 -18.81
CA ALA A 48 -8.77 -16.04 -19.69
C ALA A 48 -9.57 -16.60 -20.91
N LYS A 49 -10.30 -15.74 -21.63
CA LYS A 49 -10.80 -15.99 -22.97
C LYS A 49 -10.24 -14.95 -23.93
#